data_AF-A0A6A4JCE2-F1
#
_entry.id   AF-A0A6A4JCE2-F1
#
_cell.length_a   1.000
_cell.length_b   1.000
_cell.length_c   1.000
_cell.angle_alpha   90.00
_cell.angle_beta   90.00
_cell.angle_gamma   90.00
#
_symmetry.space_group_name_H-M   'P 1'
#
loop_
_entity.id
_entity.type
_entity.pdbx_description
1 polymer ?
#
loop_
_entity_poly.entity_id
_entity_poly.type
_entity_poly.pdbx_seq_one_letter_code
_entity_poly.pdbx_strand_id
1 'polypeptide(L)'
;MAQEQTVESLATGSARLPAFQANDPHLWFIQIEAQFAAERVTTEATKFNRVISQLPIDVLQQVTDLVETPGTSPYSQLKTRLSSLYTDSQEDQLLALLHDTPIGDQKPSLALNRLRYITGKDTPLAIVKTIWIKRLPTSIQQNLMTAGESDINKLAVLADRLIALVRPSVAALNTSTDLSTLKDQVDTLTKELRRLTSSRQRTYSRDRSSSRHRDRSVDKPRKKGPTRESRRQRDLTPHSTSCYYHRRFGDKAKKCVPPCSQQQEN
;
A
#
# COMPACT_ATOMS: atom_id res chain seq x y z
N MET A 1 -22.04 31.97 58.98
CA MET A 1 -22.12 31.59 57.55
C MET A 1 -20.70 31.51 57.02
N ALA A 2 -20.18 30.28 56.95
CA ALA A 2 -18.87 30.00 56.39
C ALA A 2 -18.99 29.98 54.86
N GLN A 3 -18.13 30.74 54.17
CA GLN A 3 -18.00 30.66 52.73
C GLN A 3 -16.96 29.58 52.40
N GLU A 4 -17.43 28.54 51.72
CA GLU A 4 -16.65 27.41 51.23
C GLU A 4 -15.63 27.90 50.19
N GLN A 5 -14.37 27.61 50.47
CA GLN A 5 -13.27 27.67 49.51
C GLN A 5 -13.42 26.48 48.56
N THR A 6 -13.85 26.73 47.33
CA THR A 6 -13.70 25.78 46.23
C THR A 6 -12.23 25.68 45.85
N VAL A 7 -11.60 24.59 46.26
CA VAL A 7 -10.27 24.18 45.85
C VAL A 7 -10.34 23.85 44.35
N GLU A 8 -9.80 24.76 43.54
CA GLU A 8 -9.65 24.57 42.10
C GLU A 8 -8.57 23.48 41.88
N SER A 9 -9.04 22.25 41.69
CA SER A 9 -8.22 21.08 41.45
C SER A 9 -7.45 21.25 40.14
N LEU A 10 -6.17 21.61 40.24
CA LEU A 10 -5.19 21.56 39.16
C LEU A 10 -5.13 20.13 38.60
N ALA A 11 -5.85 19.90 37.52
CA ALA A 11 -5.65 18.73 36.67
C ALA A 11 -4.25 18.85 36.04
N THR A 12 -3.27 18.21 36.68
CA THR A 12 -1.99 17.88 36.06
C THR A 12 -2.27 16.96 34.88
N GLY A 13 -2.40 17.54 33.68
CA GLY A 13 -2.49 16.79 32.44
C GLY A 13 -1.28 15.89 32.31
N SER A 14 -1.51 14.57 32.42
CA SER A 14 -0.52 13.57 32.06
C SER A 14 -0.19 13.74 30.58
N ALA A 15 0.95 14.38 30.28
CA ALA A 15 1.50 14.36 28.94
C ALA A 15 1.88 12.90 28.65
N ARG A 16 1.10 12.25 27.78
CA ARG A 16 1.39 10.89 27.34
C ARG A 16 2.72 10.90 26.58
N LEU A 17 3.65 10.08 27.02
CA LEU A 17 4.90 9.87 26.30
C LEU A 17 4.61 9.29 24.91
N PRO A 18 5.39 9.65 23.89
CA PRO A 18 5.27 9.06 22.56
C PRO A 18 5.57 7.55 22.59
N ALA A 19 4.84 6.78 21.78
CA ALA A 19 5.10 5.36 21.60
C ALA A 19 6.52 5.12 21.05
N PHE A 20 7.15 4.02 21.47
CA PHE A 20 8.50 3.67 21.05
C PHE A 20 8.60 3.47 19.53
N GLN A 21 9.65 4.03 18.93
CA GLN A 21 9.93 3.92 17.50
C GLN A 21 11.20 3.08 17.29
N ALA A 22 11.03 1.81 16.92
CA ALA A 22 12.14 0.89 16.66
C ALA A 22 13.00 1.30 15.44
N ASN A 23 12.41 2.03 14.49
CA ASN A 23 13.13 2.53 13.30
C ASN A 23 14.13 3.64 13.63
N ASP A 24 13.88 4.40 14.71
CA ASP A 24 14.77 5.48 15.14
C ASP A 24 14.67 5.72 16.66
N PRO A 25 15.34 4.87 17.45
CA PRO A 25 15.36 5.01 18.91
C PRO A 25 16.01 6.30 19.36
N HIS A 26 16.97 6.83 18.59
CA HIS A 26 17.72 8.02 18.96
C HIS A 26 16.84 9.27 18.96
N LEU A 27 16.04 9.49 17.91
CA LEU A 27 15.05 10.58 17.91
C LEU A 27 14.00 10.41 19.00
N TRP A 28 13.56 9.18 19.25
CA TRP A 28 12.61 8.90 20.31
C TRP A 28 13.16 9.30 21.69
N PHE A 29 14.43 8.96 21.99
CA PHE A 29 15.09 9.37 23.23
C PHE A 29 15.21 10.90 23.36
N ILE A 30 15.55 11.61 22.28
CA ILE A 30 15.58 13.09 22.30
C ILE A 30 14.20 13.66 22.62
N GLN A 31 13.15 13.09 22.04
CA GLN A 31 11.78 13.54 22.25
C GLN A 31 11.31 13.35 23.70
N ILE A 32 11.53 12.17 24.28
CA ILE A 32 11.14 11.92 25.68
C ILE A 32 11.99 12.71 26.67
N GLU A 33 13.27 12.95 26.37
CA GLU A 33 14.15 13.78 27.22
C GLU A 33 13.70 15.23 27.27
N ALA A 34 13.24 15.78 26.14
CA ALA A 34 12.63 17.10 26.10
C ALA A 34 11.33 17.15 26.95
N GLN A 35 10.52 16.09 26.94
CA GLN A 35 9.33 15.99 27.79
C GLN A 35 9.69 15.86 29.28
N PHE A 36 10.68 15.03 29.63
CA PHE A 36 11.16 14.95 31.01
C PHE A 36 11.69 16.29 31.51
N ALA A 37 12.41 17.04 30.66
CA ALA A 37 12.87 18.39 30.98
C ALA A 37 11.69 19.36 31.21
N ALA A 38 10.66 19.32 30.35
CA ALA A 38 9.46 20.14 30.49
C ALA A 38 8.68 19.84 31.77
N GLU A 39 8.61 18.56 32.17
CA GLU A 39 7.93 18.10 33.38
C GLU A 39 8.80 18.12 34.64
N ARG A 40 10.04 18.62 34.54
CA ARG A 40 11.04 18.66 35.62
C ARG A 40 11.30 17.28 36.26
N VAL A 41 11.19 16.21 35.47
CA VAL A 41 11.52 14.85 35.92
C VAL A 41 13.04 14.68 35.89
N THR A 42 13.67 14.75 37.05
CA THR A 42 15.12 14.66 37.21
C THR A 42 15.60 13.29 37.69
N THR A 43 14.75 12.54 38.41
CA THR A 43 15.10 11.25 39.00
C THR A 43 15.20 10.14 37.95
N GLU A 44 16.33 9.43 37.90
CA GLU A 44 16.55 8.30 36.98
C GLU A 44 15.50 7.20 37.11
N ALA A 45 15.10 6.83 38.34
CA ALA A 45 14.07 5.82 38.57
C ALA A 45 12.71 6.21 37.96
N THR A 46 12.32 7.49 38.06
CA THR A 46 11.06 7.98 37.48
C THR A 46 11.12 7.98 35.95
N LYS A 47 12.27 8.35 35.35
CA LYS A 47 12.49 8.25 33.90
C LYS A 47 12.43 6.81 33.43
N PHE A 48 13.10 5.91 34.14
CA PHE A 48 13.13 4.47 33.84
C PHE A 48 11.73 3.84 33.87
N ASN A 49 10.96 4.05 34.95
CA ASN A 49 9.59 3.54 35.06
C ASN A 49 8.68 4.08 33.95
N ARG A 50 8.84 5.35 33.61
CA ARG A 50 8.11 5.99 32.52
C ARG A 50 8.48 5.40 31.16
N VAL A 51 9.75 5.17 30.89
CA VAL A 51 10.21 4.53 29.66
C VAL A 51 9.70 3.10 29.55
N ILE A 52 9.82 2.29 30.60
CA ILE A 52 9.30 0.91 30.62
C ILE A 52 7.82 0.87 30.29
N SER A 53 7.03 1.81 30.83
CA SER A 53 5.59 1.87 30.56
C SER A 53 5.22 2.12 29.08
N GLN A 54 6.17 2.59 28.27
CA GLN A 54 5.97 2.91 26.85
C GLN A 54 6.61 1.90 25.89
N LEU A 55 7.47 1.01 26.41
CA LEU A 55 8.16 0.04 25.59
C LEU A 55 7.25 -1.15 25.26
N PRO A 56 7.17 -1.57 23.99
CA PRO A 56 6.49 -2.81 23.60
C PRO A 56 7.10 -4.03 24.30
N ILE A 57 6.30 -5.06 24.52
CA ILE A 57 6.75 -6.30 25.19
C ILE A 57 7.94 -6.95 24.49
N ASP A 58 7.99 -6.88 23.15
CA ASP A 58 9.08 -7.44 22.35
C ASP A 58 10.42 -6.74 22.61
N VAL A 59 10.37 -5.45 22.95
CA VAL A 59 11.56 -4.65 23.29
C VAL A 59 11.94 -4.90 24.75
N LEU A 60 10.95 -4.99 25.64
CA LEU A 60 11.17 -5.31 27.07
C LEU A 60 11.85 -6.67 27.24
N GLN A 61 11.49 -7.68 26.43
CA GLN A 61 12.14 -9.00 26.43
C GLN A 61 13.64 -8.92 26.12
N GLN A 62 14.09 -7.92 25.37
CA GLN A 62 15.51 -7.75 25.01
C GLN A 62 16.33 -7.05 26.10
N VAL A 63 15.66 -6.44 27.09
CA VAL A 63 16.28 -5.70 28.20
C VAL A 63 15.82 -6.23 29.57
N THR A 64 15.36 -7.49 29.64
CA THR A 64 14.87 -8.12 30.88
C THR A 64 15.91 -8.11 31.99
N ASP A 65 17.18 -8.28 31.65
CA ASP A 65 18.32 -8.21 32.59
C ASP A 65 18.40 -6.85 33.31
N LEU A 66 18.18 -5.75 32.57
CA LEU A 66 18.15 -4.39 33.10
C LEU A 66 16.86 -4.08 33.88
N VAL A 67 15.76 -4.76 33.56
CA VAL A 67 14.48 -4.61 34.27
C VAL A 67 14.48 -5.37 35.60
N GLU A 68 15.05 -6.57 35.63
CA GLU A 68 15.12 -7.41 36.84
C GLU A 68 16.18 -6.92 37.83
N THR A 69 17.29 -6.36 37.34
CA THR A 69 18.36 -5.82 38.19
C THR A 69 18.70 -4.37 37.81
N PRO A 70 17.86 -3.38 38.22
CA PRO A 70 18.17 -1.99 37.99
C PRO A 70 19.42 -1.60 38.79
N GLY A 71 20.54 -1.37 38.10
CA GLY A 71 21.78 -0.88 38.69
C GLY A 71 21.68 0.57 39.19
N THR A 72 22.81 1.20 39.47
CA THR A 72 22.87 2.59 39.99
C THR A 72 22.31 3.65 39.03
N SER A 73 22.27 3.35 37.72
CA SER A 73 21.79 4.25 36.67
C SER A 73 20.91 3.55 35.61
N PRO A 74 19.68 3.12 35.98
CA PRO A 74 18.87 2.22 35.17
C PRO A 74 18.42 2.85 33.85
N TYR A 75 18.15 4.16 33.83
CA TYR A 75 17.73 4.86 32.61
C TYR A 75 18.89 4.98 31.61
N SER A 76 20.07 5.36 32.11
CA SER A 76 21.27 5.56 31.29
C SER A 76 21.73 4.24 30.64
N GLN A 77 21.68 3.14 31.39
CA GLN A 77 22.01 1.80 30.87
C GLN A 77 21.00 1.33 29.82
N LEU A 78 19.70 1.53 30.07
CA LEU A 78 18.64 1.18 29.12
C LEU A 78 18.76 1.99 27.83
N LYS A 79 19.02 3.30 27.91
CA LYS A 79 19.28 4.16 26.74
C LYS A 79 20.45 3.63 25.92
N THR A 80 21.53 3.24 26.58
CA THR A 80 22.74 2.74 25.91
C THR A 80 22.48 1.40 25.21
N ARG A 81 21.80 0.47 25.88
CA ARG A 81 21.43 -0.83 25.29
C ARG A 81 20.47 -0.69 24.12
N LEU A 82 19.39 0.07 24.28
CA LEU A 82 18.43 0.27 23.19
C LEU A 82 19.05 1.01 22.01
N SER A 83 19.92 1.98 22.26
CA SER A 83 20.71 2.59 21.18
C SER A 83 21.59 1.54 20.49
N SER A 84 22.30 0.70 21.24
CA SER A 84 23.17 -0.33 20.64
C SER A 84 22.42 -1.41 19.85
N LEU A 85 21.18 -1.75 20.24
CA LEU A 85 20.39 -2.81 19.61
C LEU A 85 19.69 -2.38 18.32
N TYR A 86 19.29 -1.12 18.26
CA TYR A 86 18.42 -0.60 17.20
C TYR A 86 19.06 0.53 16.38
N THR A 87 20.29 0.95 16.69
CA THR A 87 21.05 1.77 15.75
C THR A 87 21.58 0.83 14.67
N ASP A 88 20.97 0.86 13.50
CA ASP A 88 21.56 0.24 12.30
C ASP A 88 22.98 0.79 12.12
N SER A 89 23.89 -0.01 11.57
CA SER A 89 25.24 0.50 11.31
C SER A 89 25.12 1.76 10.45
N GLN A 90 25.87 2.81 10.80
CA GLN A 90 25.89 4.06 10.05
C GLN A 90 26.15 3.80 8.55
N GLU A 91 26.91 2.75 8.25
CA GLU A 91 27.21 2.29 6.90
C GLU A 91 25.97 1.74 6.18
N ASP A 92 25.15 0.92 6.82
CA ASP A 92 23.90 0.40 6.24
C ASP A 92 22.90 1.51 5.96
N GLN A 93 22.79 2.50 6.86
CA GLN A 93 21.94 3.66 6.63
C GLN A 93 22.47 4.56 5.51
N LEU A 94 23.79 4.75 5.41
CA LEU A 94 24.43 5.48 4.32
C LEU A 94 24.27 4.76 2.98
N LEU A 95 24.39 3.43 2.96
CA LEU A 95 24.18 2.61 1.77
C LEU A 95 22.71 2.62 1.35
N ALA A 96 21.77 2.50 2.30
CA ALA A 96 20.35 2.69 2.05
C ALA A 96 20.08 4.06 1.43
N LEU A 97 20.76 5.12 1.86
CA LEU A 97 20.68 6.43 1.22
C LEU A 97 21.35 6.55 -0.15
N LEU A 98 22.29 5.70 -0.50
CA LEU A 98 22.82 5.68 -1.87
C LEU A 98 21.88 4.92 -2.81
N HIS A 99 21.14 3.94 -2.28
CA HIS A 99 20.20 3.12 -3.03
C HIS A 99 18.77 3.69 -3.07
N ASP A 100 18.38 4.48 -2.08
CA ASP A 100 17.03 5.03 -1.97
C ASP A 100 16.75 6.08 -3.06
N THR A 101 15.58 5.91 -3.64
CA THR A 101 14.81 6.73 -4.60
C THR A 101 15.28 8.19 -4.76
N PRO A 102 15.34 8.75 -5.99
CA PRO A 102 15.61 10.17 -6.22
C PRO A 102 14.67 11.06 -5.38
N ILE A 103 15.11 12.30 -5.10
CA ILE A 103 14.25 13.33 -4.51
C ILE A 103 13.01 13.46 -5.40
N GLY A 104 11.92 12.78 -5.01
CA GLY A 104 10.64 12.79 -5.71
C GLY A 104 9.94 14.13 -5.52
N ASP A 105 8.78 14.13 -4.87
CA ASP A 105 8.03 15.37 -4.59
C ASP A 105 8.52 16.16 -3.35
N GLN A 106 9.56 15.67 -2.66
CA GLN A 106 10.06 16.30 -1.44
C GLN A 106 10.86 17.56 -1.75
N LYS A 107 10.78 18.55 -0.85
CA LYS A 107 11.59 19.77 -0.95
C LYS A 107 13.08 19.43 -0.81
N PRO A 108 13.96 19.92 -1.70
CA PRO A 108 15.40 19.75 -1.63
C PRO A 108 16.01 20.09 -0.25
N SER A 109 15.51 21.14 0.42
CA SER A 109 15.92 21.48 1.79
C SER A 109 15.57 20.42 2.83
N LEU A 110 14.39 19.80 2.71
CA LEU A 110 13.98 18.71 3.58
C LEU A 110 14.84 17.47 3.35
N ALA A 111 15.14 17.17 2.08
CA ALA A 111 16.03 16.08 1.71
C ALA A 111 17.45 16.29 2.26
N LEU A 112 17.94 17.54 2.28
CA LEU A 112 19.23 17.87 2.88
C LEU A 112 19.23 17.60 4.40
N ASN A 113 18.19 18.04 5.11
CA ASN A 113 18.11 17.84 6.55
C ASN A 113 18.03 16.36 6.92
N ARG A 114 17.27 15.58 6.16
CA ARG A 114 17.22 14.13 6.32
C ARG A 114 18.59 13.49 6.07
N LEU A 115 19.29 13.94 5.03
CA LEU A 115 20.64 13.45 4.73
C LEU A 115 21.59 13.73 5.90
N ARG A 116 21.60 14.96 6.43
CA ARG A 116 22.42 15.36 7.60
C ARG A 116 22.07 14.57 8.85
N TYR A 117 20.79 14.26 9.04
CA TYR A 117 20.35 13.47 10.18
C TYR A 117 20.96 12.07 10.15
N ILE A 118 20.95 11.42 8.98
CA ILE A 118 21.40 10.03 8.81
C ILE A 118 22.93 9.93 8.70
N THR A 119 23.58 10.87 8.01
CA THR A 119 25.04 10.87 7.90
C THR A 119 25.71 11.15 9.25
N GLY A 120 24.97 11.71 10.21
CA GLY A 120 25.50 12.11 11.51
C GLY A 120 26.39 13.34 11.42
N LYS A 121 26.94 13.75 12.57
CA LYS A 121 27.75 14.97 12.69
C LYS A 121 29.19 14.80 12.19
N ASP A 122 29.66 13.56 12.06
CA ASP A 122 31.06 13.25 11.77
C ASP A 122 31.41 13.25 10.28
N THR A 123 30.39 13.26 9.41
CA THR A 123 30.62 13.31 7.95
C THR A 123 30.96 14.72 7.48
N PRO A 124 32.04 14.89 6.69
CA PRO A 124 32.38 16.17 6.07
C PRO A 124 31.22 16.72 5.23
N LEU A 125 30.93 18.01 5.40
CA LEU A 125 29.85 18.70 4.68
C LEU A 125 30.01 18.63 3.16
N ALA A 126 31.25 18.49 2.66
CA ALA A 126 31.54 18.30 1.25
C ALA A 126 30.96 16.97 0.71
N ILE A 127 31.01 15.89 1.49
CA ILE A 127 30.45 14.58 1.11
C ILE A 127 28.92 14.65 1.15
N VAL A 128 28.36 15.28 2.18
CA VAL A 128 26.92 15.53 2.26
C VAL A 128 26.43 16.35 1.05
N LYS A 129 27.20 17.37 0.64
CA LYS A 129 26.92 18.19 -0.55
C LYS A 129 26.90 17.37 -1.83
N THR A 130 27.90 16.52 -2.06
CA THR A 130 27.99 15.74 -3.29
C THR A 130 26.87 14.70 -3.38
N ILE A 131 26.58 13.99 -2.29
CA ILE A 131 25.48 13.03 -2.22
C ILE A 131 24.14 13.73 -2.45
N TRP A 132 23.90 14.85 -1.77
CA TRP A 132 22.66 15.61 -1.91
C TRP A 132 22.44 16.11 -3.34
N ILE A 133 23.46 16.69 -3.97
CA ILE A 133 23.37 17.15 -5.37
C ILE A 133 23.07 15.98 -6.31
N LYS A 134 23.78 14.84 -6.18
CA LYS A 134 23.56 13.67 -7.03
C LYS A 134 22.14 13.10 -6.97
N ARG A 135 21.42 13.33 -5.87
CA ARG A 135 20.03 12.84 -5.68
C ARG A 135 18.96 13.78 -6.24
N LEU A 136 19.31 15.00 -6.65
CA LEU A 136 18.39 15.95 -7.26
C LEU A 136 18.15 15.61 -8.74
N PRO A 137 17.00 15.99 -9.32
CA PRO A 137 16.81 15.93 -10.78
C PRO A 137 17.90 16.69 -11.55
N THR A 138 18.32 16.15 -12.70
CA THR A 138 19.43 16.66 -13.51
C THR A 138 19.30 18.14 -13.87
N SER A 139 18.08 18.61 -14.13
CA SER A 139 17.79 20.02 -14.42
C SER A 139 18.19 20.95 -13.28
N ILE A 140 17.96 20.55 -12.02
CA ILE A 140 18.32 21.35 -10.85
C ILE A 140 19.82 21.25 -10.59
N GLN A 141 20.42 20.07 -10.77
CA GLN A 141 21.87 19.89 -10.61
C GLN A 141 22.66 20.88 -11.46
N GLN A 142 22.31 21.00 -12.75
CA GLN A 142 22.98 21.94 -13.68
C GLN A 142 22.89 23.38 -13.20
N ASN A 143 21.69 23.82 -12.80
CA ASN A 143 21.46 25.18 -12.29
C ASN A 143 22.24 25.46 -11.00
N LEU A 144 22.32 24.48 -10.08
CA LEU A 144 23.09 24.62 -8.84
C LEU A 144 24.60 24.69 -9.09
N MET A 145 25.11 23.95 -10.08
CA MET A 145 26.53 24.03 -10.46
C MET A 145 26.88 25.39 -11.07
N THR A 146 25.98 25.99 -11.84
CA THR A 146 26.17 27.33 -12.41
C THR A 146 26.04 28.45 -11.37
N ALA A 147 25.27 28.25 -10.29
CA ALA A 147 25.03 29.27 -9.28
C ALA A 147 26.29 29.68 -8.48
N GLY A 148 27.37 28.89 -8.49
CA GLY A 148 28.64 29.24 -7.84
C GLY A 148 28.60 29.33 -6.31
N GLU A 149 27.50 28.90 -5.67
CA GLU A 149 27.32 28.99 -4.22
C GLU A 149 28.07 27.88 -3.46
N SER A 150 28.83 28.27 -2.44
CA SER A 150 29.59 27.35 -1.60
C SER A 150 28.73 26.76 -0.48
N ASP A 151 27.84 27.58 0.10
CA ASP A 151 26.98 27.21 1.23
C ASP A 151 25.84 26.28 0.81
N ILE A 152 25.86 25.07 1.37
CA ILE A 152 24.87 24.02 1.11
C ILE A 152 23.45 24.43 1.53
N ASN A 153 23.30 25.25 2.57
CA ASN A 153 21.98 25.68 3.04
C ASN A 153 21.36 26.68 2.06
N LYS A 154 22.17 27.59 1.52
CA LYS A 154 21.73 28.52 0.46
C LYS A 154 21.40 27.77 -0.83
N LEU A 155 22.24 26.80 -1.21
CA LEU A 155 21.95 25.92 -2.35
C LEU A 155 20.64 25.17 -2.18
N ALA A 156 20.30 24.70 -0.98
CA ALA A 156 19.02 24.06 -0.71
C ALA A 156 17.83 25.01 -0.90
N VAL A 157 17.94 26.25 -0.45
CA VAL A 157 16.91 27.27 -0.68
C VAL A 157 16.77 27.60 -2.18
N LEU A 158 17.88 27.67 -2.92
CA LEU A 158 17.86 27.85 -4.37
C LEU A 158 17.22 26.66 -5.08
N ALA A 159 17.56 25.44 -4.67
CA ALA A 159 16.97 24.22 -5.20
C ALA A 159 15.45 24.15 -4.96
N ASP A 160 14.98 24.55 -3.78
CA ASP A 160 13.55 24.64 -3.47
C ASP A 160 12.82 25.59 -4.44
N ARG A 161 13.43 26.74 -4.76
CA ARG A 161 12.89 27.71 -5.72
C ARG A 161 12.87 27.15 -7.15
N LEU A 162 13.94 26.46 -7.55
CA LEU A 162 14.05 25.83 -8.87
C LEU A 162 13.00 24.72 -9.05
N ILE A 163 12.75 23.90 -8.03
CA ILE A 163 11.67 22.91 -8.08
C ILE A 163 10.30 23.56 -8.19
N ALA A 164 10.06 24.66 -7.47
CA ALA A 164 8.80 25.39 -7.57
C ALA A 164 8.56 25.96 -8.97
N LEU A 165 9.62 26.34 -9.69
CA LEU A 165 9.56 26.83 -11.07
C LEU A 165 9.35 25.71 -12.09
N VAL A 166 9.86 24.51 -11.81
CA VAL A 166 9.75 23.32 -12.69
C VAL A 166 8.43 22.58 -12.48
N ARG A 167 7.78 22.70 -11.31
CA ARG A 167 6.42 22.17 -11.14
C ARG A 167 5.51 22.83 -12.17
N PRO A 168 4.91 22.08 -13.11
CA PRO A 168 3.97 22.67 -14.03
C PRO A 168 2.86 23.28 -13.20
N SER A 169 2.61 24.58 -13.38
CA SER A 169 1.40 25.20 -12.89
C SER A 169 0.23 24.33 -13.34
N VAL A 170 -0.55 23.81 -12.40
CA VAL A 170 -1.70 22.93 -12.70
C VAL A 170 -2.72 23.65 -13.59
N ALA A 171 -2.63 24.98 -13.69
CA ALA A 171 -3.41 25.78 -14.62
C ALA A 171 -3.02 25.61 -16.10
N ALA A 172 -1.79 25.16 -16.41
CA ALA A 172 -1.29 24.99 -17.78
C ALA A 172 -1.55 23.60 -18.39
N LEU A 173 -2.00 22.61 -17.60
CA LEU A 173 -2.41 21.31 -18.12
C LEU A 173 -3.84 21.33 -18.70
N ASN A 174 -4.58 22.42 -18.50
CA ASN A 174 -5.90 22.62 -19.09
C ASN A 174 -5.85 22.99 -20.59
N THR A 175 -4.65 23.10 -21.19
CA THR A 175 -4.46 23.26 -22.64
C THR A 175 -3.85 22.03 -23.31
N SER A 176 -3.93 20.84 -22.69
CA SER A 176 -3.60 19.61 -23.40
C SER A 176 -4.78 19.21 -24.27
N THR A 177 -4.72 19.58 -25.56
CA THR A 177 -5.52 19.01 -26.66
C THR A 177 -5.54 17.49 -26.63
N ASP A 178 -4.56 16.86 -25.99
CA ASP A 178 -4.46 15.42 -25.77
C ASP A 178 -5.51 14.89 -24.79
N LEU A 179 -5.90 15.64 -23.75
CA LEU A 179 -6.96 15.21 -22.82
C LEU A 179 -8.36 15.33 -23.43
N SER A 180 -8.60 16.37 -24.23
CA SER A 180 -9.86 16.50 -24.97
C SER A 180 -9.99 15.44 -26.06
N THR A 181 -8.91 15.16 -26.81
CA THR A 181 -8.91 14.10 -27.82
C THR A 181 -9.05 12.71 -27.20
N LEU A 182 -8.41 12.44 -26.05
CA LEU A 182 -8.60 11.17 -25.34
C LEU A 182 -10.03 11.03 -24.81
N LYS A 183 -10.63 12.11 -24.30
CA LYS A 183 -12.03 12.13 -23.88
C LYS A 183 -12.98 11.87 -25.05
N ASP A 184 -12.75 12.51 -26.19
CA ASP A 184 -13.54 12.30 -27.40
C ASP A 184 -13.39 10.87 -27.95
N GLN A 185 -12.19 10.29 -27.86
CA GLN A 185 -11.94 8.89 -28.23
C GLN A 185 -12.67 7.93 -27.29
N VAL A 186 -12.63 8.17 -25.97
CA VAL A 186 -13.36 7.37 -24.97
C VAL A 186 -14.87 7.48 -25.17
N ASP A 187 -15.40 8.67 -25.47
CA ASP A 187 -16.82 8.87 -25.76
C ASP A 187 -17.24 8.17 -27.07
N THR A 188 -16.37 8.20 -28.09
CA THR A 188 -16.60 7.49 -29.35
C THR A 188 -16.60 5.98 -29.16
N LEU A 189 -15.62 5.45 -28.44
CA LEU A 189 -15.56 4.02 -28.09
C LEU A 189 -16.77 3.60 -27.24
N THR A 190 -17.21 4.43 -26.31
CA THR A 190 -18.39 4.17 -25.49
C THR A 190 -19.67 4.13 -26.34
N LYS A 191 -19.80 5.01 -27.33
CA LYS A 191 -20.92 5.00 -28.28
C LYS A 191 -20.91 3.76 -29.16
N GLU A 192 -19.74 3.35 -29.66
CA GLU A 192 -19.59 2.13 -30.47
C GLU A 192 -19.88 0.86 -29.65
N LEU A 193 -19.42 0.80 -28.39
CA LEU A 193 -19.78 -0.29 -27.48
C LEU A 193 -21.30 -0.36 -27.26
N ARG A 194 -21.97 0.77 -26.99
CA ARG A 194 -23.44 0.80 -26.86
C ARG A 194 -24.15 0.35 -28.15
N ARG A 195 -23.63 0.73 -29.32
CA ARG A 195 -24.16 0.31 -30.63
C ARG A 195 -24.00 -1.20 -30.84
N LEU A 196 -22.83 -1.75 -30.53
CA LEU A 196 -22.54 -3.18 -30.62
C LEU A 196 -23.39 -4.00 -29.63
N THR A 197 -23.52 -3.55 -28.38
CA THR A 197 -24.39 -4.20 -27.38
C THR A 197 -25.86 -4.16 -27.80
N SER A 198 -26.33 -3.03 -28.33
CA SER A 198 -27.70 -2.90 -28.85
C SER A 198 -27.95 -3.75 -30.09
N SER A 199 -26.97 -3.86 -31.00
CA SER A 199 -27.03 -4.74 -32.16
C SER A 199 -27.12 -6.21 -31.72
N ARG A 200 -26.30 -6.62 -30.73
CA ARG A 200 -26.30 -7.97 -30.17
C ARG A 200 -27.61 -8.30 -29.44
N GLN A 201 -28.21 -7.34 -28.73
CA GLN A 201 -29.54 -7.53 -28.12
C GLN A 201 -30.65 -7.63 -29.18
N ARG A 202 -30.58 -6.86 -30.27
CA ARG A 202 -31.53 -6.95 -31.38
C ARG A 202 -31.44 -8.28 -32.12
N THR A 203 -30.25 -8.80 -32.39
CA THR A 203 -30.09 -10.13 -33.00
C THR A 203 -30.61 -11.23 -32.07
N TYR A 204 -30.32 -11.16 -30.77
CA TYR A 204 -30.83 -12.11 -29.78
C TYR A 204 -32.37 -12.05 -29.62
N SER A 205 -32.97 -10.87 -29.78
CA SER A 205 -34.42 -10.68 -29.70
C SER A 205 -35.15 -11.09 -30.98
N ARG A 206 -34.51 -10.96 -32.16
CA ARG A 206 -35.06 -11.44 -33.44
C ARG A 206 -35.13 -12.96 -33.48
N ASP A 207 -34.14 -13.64 -32.92
CA ASP A 207 -34.13 -15.11 -32.80
C ASP A 207 -35.25 -15.62 -31.88
N ARG A 208 -35.54 -14.91 -30.78
CA ARG A 208 -36.66 -15.25 -29.88
C ARG A 208 -38.05 -14.91 -30.44
N SER A 209 -38.16 -13.91 -31.32
CA SER A 209 -39.44 -13.46 -31.88
C SER A 209 -39.85 -14.23 -33.15
N SER A 210 -38.90 -14.90 -33.82
CA SER A 210 -39.20 -15.77 -34.97
C SER A 210 -39.86 -17.11 -34.59
N SER A 211 -39.84 -17.49 -33.31
CA SER A 211 -40.42 -18.76 -32.82
C SER A 211 -41.85 -18.67 -32.28
N ARG A 212 -42.58 -17.56 -32.50
CA ARG A 212 -43.94 -17.38 -31.95
C ARG A 212 -44.94 -16.80 -32.94
N HIS A 213 -45.07 -17.37 -34.14
CA HIS A 213 -46.28 -17.21 -34.94
C HIS A 213 -46.53 -18.43 -35.83
N ARG A 214 -47.23 -19.44 -35.31
CA ARG A 214 -48.29 -20.17 -36.04
C ARG A 214 -49.01 -21.14 -35.10
N ASP A 215 -50.10 -20.68 -34.53
CA ASP A 215 -51.21 -21.55 -34.13
C ASP A 215 -52.49 -20.94 -34.67
N ARG A 216 -53.09 -21.63 -35.66
CA ARG A 216 -54.53 -21.62 -35.96
C ARG A 216 -54.87 -22.77 -36.93
N SER A 217 -55.21 -23.90 -36.31
CA SER A 217 -56.34 -24.82 -36.57
C SER A 217 -56.47 -25.66 -37.86
N VAL A 218 -56.76 -26.97 -37.60
CA VAL A 218 -57.43 -28.04 -38.39
C VAL A 218 -56.63 -28.55 -39.62
N ASP A 219 -56.19 -29.82 -39.74
CA ASP A 219 -56.93 -31.11 -39.72
C ASP A 219 -56.03 -32.31 -39.33
N LYS A 220 -56.66 -33.37 -38.79
CA LYS A 220 -56.11 -34.74 -38.57
C LYS A 220 -56.03 -35.51 -39.91
N PRO A 221 -55.56 -36.79 -40.00
CA PRO A 221 -54.52 -37.55 -39.27
C PRO A 221 -53.59 -38.35 -40.24
N ARG A 222 -52.38 -38.79 -39.83
CA ARG A 222 -51.89 -40.20 -39.99
C ARG A 222 -50.39 -40.39 -39.69
N LYS A 223 -50.14 -41.59 -39.17
CA LYS A 223 -48.88 -42.30 -38.85
C LYS A 223 -47.70 -42.04 -39.81
N LYS A 224 -46.50 -41.88 -39.23
CA LYS A 224 -45.27 -42.71 -39.47
C LYS A 224 -44.10 -42.13 -38.66
N GLY A 225 -43.29 -43.00 -38.04
CA GLY A 225 -42.02 -42.64 -37.41
C GLY A 225 -40.91 -42.38 -38.45
N PRO A 226 -39.63 -42.58 -38.10
CA PRO A 226 -38.75 -41.56 -37.55
C PRO A 226 -37.53 -41.25 -38.44
N THR A 227 -37.00 -40.04 -38.37
CA THR A 227 -35.63 -39.65 -38.83
C THR A 227 -35.15 -38.58 -37.85
N ARG A 228 -34.14 -38.76 -36.99
CA ARG A 228 -32.77 -39.28 -37.13
C ARG A 228 -31.96 -38.52 -38.18
N GLU A 229 -31.46 -37.34 -37.80
CA GLU A 229 -30.06 -36.95 -38.00
C GLU A 229 -29.76 -35.65 -37.25
N SER A 230 -28.88 -35.71 -36.25
CA SER A 230 -27.49 -35.21 -36.31
C SER A 230 -27.45 -33.69 -36.16
N ARG A 231 -26.73 -33.07 -35.22
CA ARG A 231 -25.54 -33.49 -34.47
C ARG A 231 -25.27 -32.41 -33.41
N ARG A 232 -24.75 -32.85 -32.26
CA ARG A 232 -23.59 -32.29 -31.51
C ARG A 232 -23.77 -30.84 -31.04
N GLN A 233 -23.73 -30.50 -29.76
CA GLN A 233 -22.77 -30.85 -28.72
C GLN A 233 -23.35 -30.30 -27.41
N ARG A 234 -23.34 -31.08 -26.33
CA ARG A 234 -23.08 -30.49 -25.02
C ARG A 234 -22.58 -31.54 -24.02
N ASP A 235 -21.27 -31.46 -23.83
CA ASP A 235 -20.56 -31.46 -22.55
C ASP A 235 -20.84 -32.63 -21.61
N LEU A 236 -19.93 -33.60 -21.73
CA LEU A 236 -19.56 -34.54 -20.69
C LEU A 236 -18.81 -33.77 -19.60
N THR A 237 -19.37 -33.69 -18.39
CA THR A 237 -18.62 -33.32 -17.20
C THR A 237 -17.87 -34.54 -16.63
N PRO A 238 -16.62 -34.38 -16.15
CA PRO A 238 -15.64 -35.47 -16.12
C PRO A 238 -15.69 -36.43 -14.92
N HIS A 239 -16.76 -36.48 -14.13
CA HIS A 239 -16.82 -37.30 -12.91
C HIS A 239 -18.14 -38.05 -12.65
N SER A 240 -19.05 -38.16 -13.64
CA SER A 240 -20.18 -39.08 -13.48
C SER A 240 -19.76 -40.52 -13.81
N THR A 241 -19.60 -41.35 -12.79
CA THR A 241 -19.28 -42.79 -12.86
C THR A 241 -20.31 -43.63 -13.62
N SER A 242 -21.47 -43.06 -14.00
CA SER A 242 -22.50 -43.70 -14.81
C SER A 242 -22.73 -42.97 -16.14
N CYS A 243 -22.81 -43.72 -17.24
CA CYS A 243 -23.14 -43.18 -18.55
C CYS A 243 -24.63 -42.77 -18.62
N TYR A 244 -24.99 -41.99 -19.64
CA TYR A 244 -26.37 -41.54 -19.87
C TYR A 244 -27.41 -42.67 -19.78
N TYR A 245 -27.09 -43.85 -20.30
CA TYR A 245 -28.00 -44.99 -20.30
C TYR A 245 -28.23 -45.55 -18.89
N HIS A 246 -27.19 -45.70 -18.08
CA HIS A 246 -27.31 -46.11 -16.69
C HIS A 246 -27.98 -45.03 -15.83
N ARG A 247 -27.76 -43.74 -16.11
CA ARG A 247 -28.46 -42.66 -15.41
C ARG A 247 -29.97 -42.64 -15.70
N ARG A 248 -30.39 -43.08 -16.89
CA ARG A 248 -31.79 -43.05 -17.32
C ARG A 248 -32.54 -44.36 -17.05
N PHE A 249 -31.86 -45.50 -17.12
CA PHE A 249 -32.48 -46.82 -17.06
C PHE A 249 -31.97 -47.70 -15.91
N GLY A 250 -30.98 -47.23 -15.14
CA GLY A 250 -30.37 -48.00 -14.05
C GLY A 250 -29.76 -49.32 -14.53
N ASP A 251 -29.81 -50.34 -13.67
CA ASP A 251 -29.27 -51.69 -13.93
C ASP A 251 -30.00 -52.46 -15.04
N LYS A 252 -31.11 -51.92 -15.56
CA LYS A 252 -31.84 -52.47 -16.73
C LYS A 252 -31.30 -51.94 -18.06
N ALA A 253 -30.23 -51.14 -18.05
CA ALA A 253 -29.62 -50.60 -19.24
C ALA A 253 -28.97 -51.69 -20.09
N LYS A 254 -29.51 -51.92 -21.29
CA LYS A 254 -28.98 -52.91 -22.24
C LYS A 254 -27.75 -52.43 -23.04
N LYS A 255 -27.33 -51.18 -22.84
CA LYS A 255 -26.24 -50.55 -23.58
C LYS A 255 -25.41 -49.68 -22.64
N CYS A 256 -24.13 -49.99 -22.55
CA CYS A 256 -23.14 -49.21 -21.81
C CYS A 256 -22.20 -48.48 -22.79
N VAL A 257 -21.72 -47.28 -22.41
CA VAL A 257 -20.73 -46.52 -23.18
C VAL A 257 -19.59 -46.14 -22.23
N PRO A 258 -18.33 -46.56 -22.50
CA PRO A 258 -17.18 -46.18 -21.68
C PRO A 258 -16.88 -44.68 -21.74
N PRO A 259 -16.30 -44.09 -20.67
CA PRO A 259 -15.95 -44.71 -19.39
C PRO A 259 -17.17 -44.75 -18.45
N CYS A 260 -17.67 -45.94 -18.13
CA CYS A 260 -18.77 -46.13 -17.19
C CYS A 260 -18.45 -47.30 -16.27
N SER A 261 -18.55 -47.08 -14.95
CA SER A 261 -18.14 -48.06 -13.94
C SER A 261 -19.20 -49.13 -13.64
N GLN A 262 -20.34 -49.11 -14.36
CA GLN A 262 -21.46 -50.05 -14.18
C GLN A 262 -21.56 -51.06 -15.34
N GLN A 263 -20.44 -51.31 -16.03
CA GLN A 263 -20.39 -52.34 -17.07
C GLN A 263 -20.44 -53.72 -16.40
N GLN A 264 -21.64 -54.32 -16.30
CA GLN A 264 -21.77 -55.72 -15.91
C GLN A 264 -21.20 -56.60 -17.03
N GLU A 265 -20.15 -57.35 -16.70
CA GLU A 265 -19.64 -58.46 -17.51
C GLU A 265 -20.74 -59.50 -17.67
N ASN A 266 -21.02 -59.87 -18.92
CA ASN A 266 -21.89 -60.98 -19.28
C ASN A 266 -21.28 -61.68 -20.48
#